data_AF-A0AB40BZR5-F1
#
_entry.id   AF-A0AB40BZR5-F1
#
_cell.length_a   1.000
_cell.length_b   1.000
_cell.length_c   1.000
_cell.angle_alpha   90.00
_cell.angle_beta   90.00
_cell.angle_gamma   90.00
#
_symmetry.space_group_name_H-M   'P 1'
#
loop_
_entity.id
_entity.type
_entity.pdbx_description
1 polymer ?
#
loop_
_entity_poly.entity_id
_entity_poly.type
_entity_poly.pdbx_seq_one_letter_code
_entity_poly.pdbx_strand_id
1 'polypeptide(L)'
;MVEIPSRIATAMTVAAMTKDADGPAYLAAPAGEGTNPPEAPVVVFVNSRSGGRHGLMLKDRLQMLIGKDQVYDLSCVKPDDFVQYGLGCLETLASLGDLCAKSIREKLRIMVAGGDGTVGWVLGSLAELHTQNRTPVPPIGIIPLGTGNDLSRSFGWGGSFPFTWRTTVKNSIHRAVTGPVCHLDSWEVVISVPELEPIDLPHCLRQLDDHIYIQDGDNEEQSPLRGSCYKGVFYNYFSVGMDAQVAYGFHHLRDEKPYIAQSPIANKLIYTGYGCTQGWFMTPCMTDASFRGLKNILRLYIKRFNSTEWEQIHVPKSVRAIVALNLHSYGGGRNPWGNPKPEYLEKRGFVEAHVDDGLLEIFGLKQGWHASFVMVELIPAKHITQAAAIRLEMRGGEWRDAYMQMDGEPWKQPITGEFSTTVIINRMPFQSLLIAGDVSVHHHLMPFL
;
A
#
# COMPACT_ATOMS: atom_id res chain seq x y z
N MET A 1 -3.31 15.94 26.66
CA MET A 1 -4.21 14.88 26.14
C MET A 1 -3.48 13.84 25.30
N VAL A 2 -2.51 14.21 24.45
CA VAL A 2 -1.78 13.27 23.57
C VAL A 2 -0.30 13.04 23.92
N GLU A 3 0.26 13.89 24.78
CA GLU A 3 1.68 13.85 25.17
C GLU A 3 1.92 12.71 26.16
N ILE A 4 2.92 11.88 25.85
CA ILE A 4 3.40 10.77 26.66
C ILE A 4 4.37 11.34 27.69
N PRO A 5 4.32 10.92 28.97
CA PRO A 5 5.29 11.36 29.98
C PRO A 5 6.72 11.19 29.50
N SER A 6 7.54 12.25 29.65
CA SER A 6 8.89 12.32 29.07
C SER A 6 9.78 11.12 29.44
N ARG A 7 9.64 10.57 30.66
CA ARG A 7 10.32 9.34 31.07
C ARG A 7 10.04 8.17 30.13
N ILE A 8 8.77 7.92 29.81
CA ILE A 8 8.34 6.82 28.95
C ILE A 8 8.71 7.11 27.49
N ALA A 9 8.43 8.32 27.00
CA ALA A 9 8.74 8.70 25.62
C ALA A 9 10.25 8.62 25.31
N THR A 10 11.09 9.07 26.25
CA THR A 10 12.56 8.97 26.13
C THR A 10 12.99 7.51 26.14
N ALA A 11 12.46 6.68 27.05
CA ALA A 11 12.80 5.26 27.11
C ALA A 11 12.46 4.52 25.81
N MET A 12 11.26 4.74 25.26
CA MET A 12 10.85 4.18 23.97
C MET A 12 11.78 4.63 22.82
N THR A 13 12.17 5.90 22.81
CA THR A 13 13.05 6.45 21.78
C THR A 13 14.47 5.89 21.87
N VAL A 14 15.04 5.84 23.07
CA VAL A 14 16.35 5.23 23.29
C VAL A 14 16.31 3.76 22.88
N ALA A 15 15.28 3.01 23.30
CA ALA A 15 15.14 1.60 22.95
C ALA A 15 15.12 1.35 21.44
N ALA A 16 14.34 2.15 20.70
CA ALA A 16 14.29 2.06 19.24
C ALA A 16 15.64 2.39 18.57
N MET A 17 16.41 3.32 19.13
CA MET A 17 17.73 3.70 18.60
C MET A 17 18.83 2.71 18.96
N THR A 18 18.84 2.18 20.18
CA THR A 18 19.85 1.24 20.69
C THR A 18 19.53 -0.21 20.34
N LYS A 19 18.33 -0.48 19.82
CA LYS A 19 17.83 -1.83 19.54
C LYS A 19 17.84 -2.73 20.78
N ASP A 20 17.45 -2.13 21.90
CA ASP A 20 17.38 -2.76 23.22
C ASP A 20 16.11 -2.27 23.93
N ALA A 21 15.13 -3.14 24.10
CA ALA A 21 13.86 -2.81 24.76
C ALA A 21 14.01 -2.72 26.28
N ASP A 22 14.85 -3.58 26.86
CA ASP A 22 14.83 -3.87 28.28
C ASP A 22 15.68 -2.88 29.06
N GLY A 23 16.91 -2.59 28.62
CA GLY A 23 17.81 -1.66 29.29
C GLY A 23 17.15 -0.30 29.59
N PRO A 24 16.59 0.39 28.57
CA PRO A 24 15.87 1.64 28.78
C PRO A 24 14.62 1.51 29.64
N ALA A 25 13.90 0.38 29.57
CA ALA A 25 12.71 0.15 30.39
C ALA A 25 13.06 0.04 31.88
N TYR A 26 14.11 -0.72 32.24
CA TYR A 26 14.55 -0.86 33.63
C TYR A 26 15.06 0.46 34.21
N LEU A 27 15.81 1.24 33.43
CA LEU A 27 16.28 2.57 33.83
C LEU A 27 15.13 3.56 34.03
N ALA A 28 14.06 3.38 33.27
CA ALA A 28 12.87 4.20 33.35
C ALA A 28 11.85 3.67 34.38
N ALA A 29 12.06 2.54 35.05
CA ALA A 29 11.07 1.98 35.97
C ALA A 29 10.67 3.00 37.07
N PRO A 30 9.39 3.07 37.47
CA PRO A 30 8.90 4.15 38.33
C PRO A 30 9.58 4.14 39.70
N ALA A 31 10.07 5.31 40.14
CA ALA A 31 10.66 5.55 41.46
C ALA A 31 9.67 6.10 42.51
N GLY A 32 8.36 6.14 42.21
CA GLY A 32 7.33 6.44 43.22
C GLY A 32 6.42 7.66 43.02
N GLU A 33 6.14 8.11 41.79
CA GLU A 33 5.03 9.04 41.54
C GLU A 33 4.21 8.64 40.30
N GLY A 34 2.89 8.53 40.49
CA GLY A 34 1.93 8.20 39.43
C GLY A 34 1.69 9.39 38.52
N THR A 35 2.20 9.32 37.29
CA THR A 35 1.82 10.26 36.23
C THR A 35 0.53 9.77 35.58
N ASN A 36 -0.45 10.67 35.46
CA ASN A 36 -1.71 10.32 34.78
C ASN A 36 -1.44 10.02 33.30
N PRO A 37 -1.93 8.89 32.76
CA PRO A 37 -1.73 8.56 31.36
C PRO A 37 -2.48 9.55 30.45
N PRO A 38 -1.95 9.85 29.24
CA PRO A 38 -2.67 10.58 28.23
C PRO A 38 -3.94 9.83 27.80
N GLU A 39 -4.99 10.57 27.46
CA GLU A 39 -6.26 10.03 27.00
C GLU A 39 -6.12 9.35 25.62
N ALA A 40 -5.31 9.93 24.75
CA ALA A 40 -5.04 9.42 23.41
C ALA A 40 -3.58 9.67 23.03
N PRO A 41 -2.63 8.84 23.51
CA PRO A 41 -1.22 8.99 23.18
C PRO A 41 -1.00 8.87 21.68
N VAL A 42 -0.23 9.79 21.11
CA VAL A 42 0.08 9.81 19.67
C VAL A 42 1.58 9.72 19.46
N VAL A 43 2.01 8.81 18.59
CA VAL A 43 3.37 8.78 18.03
C VAL A 43 3.29 9.16 16.54
N VAL A 44 4.26 9.93 16.05
CA VAL A 44 4.29 10.36 14.65
C VAL A 44 5.54 9.86 13.96
N PHE A 45 5.38 9.16 12.84
CA PHE A 45 6.45 8.89 11.89
C PHE A 45 6.47 9.96 10.81
N VAL A 46 7.65 10.49 10.49
CA VAL A 46 7.84 11.50 9.45
C VAL A 46 8.88 11.01 8.46
N ASN A 47 8.50 10.91 7.18
CA ASN A 47 9.47 10.78 6.09
C ASN A 47 9.99 12.17 5.71
N SER A 48 11.11 12.57 6.32
CA SER A 48 11.74 13.88 6.11
C SER A 48 12.18 14.14 4.66
N ARG A 49 12.36 13.09 3.85
CA ARG A 49 12.73 13.18 2.43
C ARG A 49 11.53 13.41 1.50
N SER A 50 10.29 13.24 1.99
CA SER A 50 9.06 13.43 1.22
C SER A 50 8.57 14.89 1.21
N GLY A 51 7.72 15.25 0.23
CA GLY A 51 6.97 16.52 0.25
C GLY A 51 7.75 17.78 -0.13
N GLY A 52 8.82 17.67 -0.92
CA GLY A 52 9.53 18.86 -1.46
C GLY A 52 10.14 19.75 -0.37
N ARG A 53 10.86 19.16 0.58
CA ARG A 53 11.54 19.81 1.74
C ARG A 53 10.64 20.31 2.88
N HIS A 54 9.32 20.11 2.83
CA HIS A 54 8.43 20.43 3.95
C HIS A 54 8.54 19.44 5.12
N GLY A 55 9.09 18.24 4.91
CA GLY A 55 9.17 17.19 5.93
C GLY A 55 9.93 17.61 7.19
N LEU A 56 11.04 18.34 7.05
CA LEU A 56 11.82 18.86 8.20
C LEU A 56 11.05 19.92 8.98
N MET A 57 10.46 20.91 8.29
CA MET A 57 9.64 21.95 8.95
C MET A 57 8.41 21.37 9.65
N LEU A 58 7.81 20.33 9.06
CA LEU A 58 6.71 19.60 9.66
C LEU A 58 7.15 18.84 10.92
N LYS A 59 8.29 18.15 10.86
CA LYS A 59 8.88 17.46 12.01
C LYS A 59 9.09 18.42 13.17
N ASP A 60 9.76 19.55 12.95
CA ASP A 60 10.02 20.55 14.00
C ASP A 60 8.70 21.02 14.62
N ARG A 61 7.68 21.28 13.79
CA ARG A 61 6.36 21.71 14.27
C ARG A 61 5.66 20.62 15.07
N LEU A 62 5.73 19.36 14.66
CA LEU A 62 5.15 18.23 15.41
C LEU A 62 5.85 18.08 16.76
N GLN A 63 7.18 18.17 16.79
CA GLN A 63 7.97 18.09 18.03
C GLN A 63 7.60 19.20 19.01
N MET A 64 7.31 20.41 18.53
CA MET A 64 6.79 21.50 19.36
C MET A 64 5.37 21.25 19.91
N LEU A 65 4.57 20.38 19.28
CA LEU A 65 3.17 20.15 19.65
C LEU A 65 2.97 18.93 20.56
N ILE A 66 3.77 17.87 20.37
CA ILE A 66 3.59 16.59 21.08
C ILE A 66 4.89 16.08 21.73
N GLY A 67 5.96 16.87 21.75
CA GLY A 67 7.24 16.45 22.31
C GLY A 67 8.18 15.81 21.30
N LYS A 68 9.49 15.99 21.52
CA LYS A 68 10.55 15.54 20.60
C LYS A 68 10.63 14.01 20.47
N ASP A 69 10.42 13.30 21.58
CA ASP A 69 10.59 11.85 21.70
C ASP A 69 9.30 11.07 21.29
N GLN A 70 8.32 11.77 20.71
CA GLN A 70 7.12 11.18 20.10
C GLN A 70 7.10 11.32 18.57
N VAL A 71 8.14 11.94 17.98
CA VAL A 71 8.24 12.19 16.53
C VAL A 71 9.49 11.50 15.98
N TYR A 72 9.28 10.40 15.27
CA TYR A 72 10.33 9.57 14.69
C TYR A 72 10.56 9.93 13.23
N ASP A 73 11.80 10.27 12.90
CA ASP A 73 12.23 10.44 11.52
C ASP A 73 12.57 9.07 10.94
N LEU A 74 11.90 8.69 9.85
CA LEU A 74 12.07 7.38 9.24
C LEU A 74 13.45 7.16 8.61
N SER A 75 14.22 8.24 8.42
CA SER A 75 15.63 8.14 8.03
C SER A 75 16.56 7.78 9.19
N CYS A 76 16.09 7.91 10.44
CA CYS A 76 16.86 7.62 11.65
C CYS A 76 16.37 6.35 12.35
N VAL A 77 15.07 6.16 12.46
CA VAL A 77 14.46 5.00 13.14
C VAL A 77 13.50 4.32 12.16
N LYS A 78 13.76 3.05 11.86
CA LYS A 78 12.87 2.25 11.01
C LYS A 78 11.60 1.90 11.80
N PRO A 79 10.43 1.76 11.14
CA PRO A 79 9.21 1.33 11.82
C PRO A 79 9.39 -0.03 12.50
N ASP A 80 10.11 -0.97 11.88
CA ASP A 80 10.43 -2.29 12.47
C ASP A 80 11.19 -2.16 13.81
N ASP A 81 12.17 -1.25 13.87
CA ASP A 81 12.95 -0.99 15.08
C ASP A 81 12.07 -0.37 16.19
N PHE A 82 11.16 0.54 15.83
CA PHE A 82 10.18 1.08 16.78
C PHE A 82 9.21 0.01 17.28
N VAL A 83 8.69 -0.85 16.40
CA VAL A 83 7.74 -1.91 16.76
C VAL A 83 8.40 -2.94 17.67
N GLN A 84 9.63 -3.36 17.34
CA GLN A 84 10.33 -4.36 18.13
C GLN A 84 10.81 -3.79 19.46
N TYR A 85 11.50 -2.64 19.45
CA TYR A 85 12.20 -2.16 20.63
C TYR A 85 11.49 -1.00 21.32
N GLY A 86 10.90 -0.06 20.57
CA GLY A 86 10.15 1.06 21.15
C GLY A 86 8.87 0.61 21.86
N LEU A 87 8.01 -0.15 21.18
CA LEU A 87 6.82 -0.76 21.80
C LEU A 87 7.21 -1.88 22.77
N GLY A 88 8.29 -2.63 22.48
CA GLY A 88 8.82 -3.63 23.41
C GLY A 88 9.20 -3.01 24.76
N CYS A 89 9.88 -1.86 24.76
CA CYS A 89 10.21 -1.11 25.97
C CYS A 89 8.96 -0.69 26.75
N LEU A 90 7.92 -0.21 26.04
CA LEU A 90 6.64 0.16 26.65
C LEU A 90 5.92 -1.05 27.27
N GLU A 91 5.98 -2.20 26.61
CA GLU A 91 5.44 -3.49 27.08
C GLU A 91 6.22 -4.01 28.31
N THR A 92 7.55 -3.92 28.30
CA THR A 92 8.40 -4.24 29.45
C THR A 92 8.07 -3.34 30.64
N LEU A 93 7.95 -2.03 30.45
CA LEU A 93 7.51 -1.10 31.50
C LEU A 93 6.16 -1.50 32.09
N ALA A 94 5.17 -1.81 31.24
CA ALA A 94 3.86 -2.28 31.68
C ALA A 94 3.95 -3.59 32.50
N SER A 95 4.82 -4.52 32.10
CA SER A 95 5.08 -5.78 32.81
C SER A 95 5.73 -5.57 34.19
N LEU A 96 6.53 -4.52 34.34
CA LEU A 96 7.14 -4.09 35.61
C LEU A 96 6.15 -3.36 36.55
N GLY A 97 4.87 -3.26 36.16
CA GLY A 97 3.81 -2.67 36.97
C GLY A 97 3.53 -1.20 36.68
N ASP A 98 4.11 -0.61 35.64
CA ASP A 98 3.81 0.77 35.23
C ASP A 98 2.42 0.86 34.58
N LEU A 99 1.43 1.26 35.38
CA LEU A 99 0.04 1.43 34.93
C LEU A 99 -0.11 2.51 33.85
N CYS A 100 0.75 3.52 33.84
CA CYS A 100 0.75 4.56 32.83
C CYS A 100 1.22 3.99 31.49
N ALA A 101 2.34 3.25 31.49
CA ALA A 101 2.84 2.54 30.31
C ALA A 101 1.80 1.56 29.73
N LYS A 102 1.13 0.80 30.61
CA LYS A 102 0.03 -0.09 30.21
C LYS A 102 -1.11 0.66 29.52
N SER A 103 -1.60 1.74 30.14
CA SER A 103 -2.67 2.54 29.53
C SER A 103 -2.23 3.21 28.22
N ILE A 104 -0.96 3.57 28.08
CA ILE A 104 -0.43 4.13 26.83
C ILE A 104 -0.44 3.06 25.75
N ARG A 105 0.05 1.86 26.04
CA ARG A 105 0.10 0.73 25.10
C ARG A 105 -1.27 0.35 24.56
N GLU A 106 -2.30 0.44 25.40
CA GLU A 106 -3.69 0.13 25.06
C GLU A 106 -4.37 1.20 24.19
N LYS A 107 -3.98 2.47 24.33
CA LYS A 107 -4.65 3.62 23.69
C LYS A 107 -3.82 4.31 22.59
N LEU A 108 -2.62 3.81 22.33
CA LEU A 108 -1.66 4.40 21.40
C LEU A 108 -2.24 4.49 20.00
N ARG A 109 -2.06 5.65 19.37
CA ARG A 109 -2.38 5.90 17.97
C ARG A 109 -1.13 6.36 17.24
N ILE A 110 -1.02 6.01 15.97
CA ILE A 110 0.13 6.37 15.14
C ILE A 110 -0.32 7.32 14.04
N MET A 111 0.52 8.30 13.76
CA MET A 111 0.35 9.23 12.64
C MET A 111 1.53 9.05 11.70
N VAL A 112 1.28 8.95 10.39
CA VAL A 112 2.33 8.80 9.39
C VAL A 112 2.30 9.98 8.42
N ALA A 113 3.37 10.76 8.42
CA ALA A 113 3.58 11.85 7.48
C ALA A 113 4.46 11.38 6.31
N GLY A 114 3.82 11.10 5.18
CA GLY A 114 4.46 10.47 4.01
C GLY A 114 3.53 10.35 2.80
N GLY A 115 4.01 9.70 1.74
CA GLY A 115 3.17 9.20 0.65
C GLY A 115 2.74 7.74 0.89
N ASP A 116 2.04 7.15 -0.08
CA ASP A 116 1.44 5.81 0.06
C ASP A 116 2.48 4.73 0.44
N GLY A 117 3.65 4.69 -0.20
CA GLY A 117 4.72 3.74 0.15
C GLY A 117 5.25 3.89 1.59
N THR A 118 5.33 5.11 2.12
CA THR A 118 5.70 5.34 3.52
C THR A 118 4.63 4.78 4.47
N VAL A 119 3.35 5.00 4.15
CA VAL A 119 2.23 4.48 4.94
C VAL A 119 2.20 2.95 4.90
N GLY A 120 2.38 2.36 3.71
CA GLY A 120 2.46 0.92 3.53
C GLY A 120 3.61 0.26 4.30
N TRP A 121 4.78 0.92 4.38
CA TRP A 121 5.90 0.44 5.20
C TRP A 121 5.52 0.36 6.69
N VAL A 122 4.92 1.42 7.24
CA VAL A 122 4.50 1.43 8.66
C VAL A 122 3.39 0.41 8.91
N LEU A 123 2.42 0.28 8.00
CA LEU A 123 1.36 -0.74 8.09
C LEU A 123 1.97 -2.15 8.12
N GLY A 124 2.93 -2.43 7.25
CA GLY A 124 3.59 -3.74 7.18
C GLY A 124 4.32 -4.09 8.48
N SER A 125 5.07 -3.13 9.02
CA SER A 125 5.78 -3.32 10.30
C SER A 125 4.81 -3.51 11.48
N LEU A 126 3.68 -2.79 11.50
CA LEU A 126 2.68 -2.96 12.56
C LEU A 126 1.89 -4.27 12.44
N ALA A 127 1.72 -4.80 11.22
CA ALA A 127 1.08 -6.10 11.01
C ALA A 127 1.88 -7.24 11.67
N GLU A 128 3.20 -7.10 11.83
CA GLU A 128 4.04 -8.07 12.54
C GLU A 128 3.63 -8.25 14.02
N LEU A 129 3.09 -7.20 14.66
CA LEU A 129 2.55 -7.31 16.01
C LEU A 129 1.44 -8.36 16.09
N HIS A 130 0.57 -8.44 15.09
CA HIS A 130 -0.48 -9.45 15.05
C HIS A 130 0.10 -10.86 14.91
N THR A 131 1.06 -11.05 13.99
CA THR A 131 1.76 -12.33 13.80
C THR A 131 2.49 -12.79 15.07
N GLN A 132 3.00 -11.84 15.87
CA GLN A 132 3.69 -12.10 17.13
C GLN A 132 2.74 -12.17 18.35
N ASN A 133 1.42 -12.10 18.16
CA ASN A 133 0.41 -12.04 19.23
C ASN A 133 0.62 -10.87 20.23
N ARG A 134 1.16 -9.73 19.76
CA ARG A 134 1.41 -8.51 20.55
C ARG A 134 0.30 -7.47 20.34
N THR A 135 -0.81 -7.64 21.05
CA THR A 135 -2.00 -6.77 20.93
C THR A 135 -2.04 -5.63 21.96
N PRO A 136 -2.74 -4.51 21.68
CA PRO A 136 -3.44 -4.16 20.43
C PRO A 136 -2.48 -3.68 19.32
N VAL A 137 -2.90 -3.72 18.05
CA VAL A 137 -2.18 -3.03 16.97
C VAL A 137 -2.67 -1.58 16.93
N PRO A 138 -1.80 -0.56 17.04
CA PRO A 138 -2.23 0.84 17.05
C PRO A 138 -2.74 1.29 15.66
N PRO A 139 -3.88 2.01 15.58
CA PRO A 139 -4.42 2.48 14.31
C PRO A 139 -3.61 3.66 13.75
N ILE A 140 -3.63 3.82 12.42
CA ILE A 140 -2.85 4.84 11.69
C ILE A 140 -3.71 5.98 11.13
N GLY A 141 -3.36 7.22 11.45
CA GLY A 141 -3.79 8.41 10.70
C GLY A 141 -2.70 8.89 9.72
N ILE A 142 -3.07 9.62 8.67
CA ILE A 142 -2.16 9.98 7.57
C ILE A 142 -2.01 11.50 7.44
N ILE A 143 -0.78 11.99 7.30
CA ILE A 143 -0.48 13.34 6.81
C ILE A 143 0.08 13.22 5.38
N PRO A 144 -0.68 13.62 4.34
CA PRO A 144 -0.32 13.37 2.94
C PRO A 144 0.84 14.25 2.46
N LEU A 145 2.05 13.71 2.42
CA LEU A 145 3.26 14.38 1.90
C LEU A 145 3.69 13.89 0.51
N GLY A 146 3.04 12.86 -0.03
CA GLY A 146 3.34 12.29 -1.35
C GLY A 146 2.64 13.01 -2.51
N THR A 147 2.77 12.42 -3.71
CA THR A 147 2.14 12.94 -4.94
C THR A 147 0.77 12.33 -5.22
N GLY A 148 0.61 11.01 -5.01
CA GLY A 148 -0.65 10.26 -5.21
C GLY A 148 -1.58 10.41 -4.01
N ASN A 149 -1.13 9.92 -2.86
CA ASN A 149 -1.82 9.93 -1.57
C ASN A 149 -3.19 9.26 -1.64
N ASP A 150 -3.30 8.15 -2.38
CA ASP A 150 -4.56 7.43 -2.59
C ASP A 150 -5.10 6.83 -1.27
N LEU A 151 -4.22 6.34 -0.37
CA LEU A 151 -4.62 5.92 0.98
C LEU A 151 -5.18 7.11 1.77
N SER A 152 -4.47 8.25 1.75
CA SER A 152 -4.91 9.45 2.45
C SER A 152 -6.27 9.96 1.97
N ARG A 153 -6.53 9.91 0.65
CA ARG A 153 -7.82 10.28 0.06
C ARG A 153 -8.93 9.33 0.47
N SER A 154 -8.68 8.02 0.37
CA SER A 154 -9.67 6.98 0.66
C SER A 154 -10.14 7.02 2.11
N PHE A 155 -9.26 7.42 3.04
CA PHE A 155 -9.58 7.58 4.46
C PHE A 155 -9.86 9.04 4.87
N GLY A 156 -10.10 9.95 3.93
CA GLY A 156 -10.56 11.32 4.21
C GLY A 156 -9.51 12.28 4.79
N TRP A 157 -8.22 11.95 4.75
CA TRP A 157 -7.12 12.82 5.19
C TRP A 157 -6.70 13.86 4.13
N GLY A 158 -7.16 13.68 2.89
CA GLY A 158 -6.97 14.62 1.80
C GLY A 158 -5.86 14.22 0.84
N GLY A 159 -5.71 15.01 -0.22
CA GLY A 159 -4.88 14.64 -1.37
C GLY A 159 -3.49 15.24 -1.45
N SER A 160 -3.25 16.29 -0.65
CA SER A 160 -2.03 17.09 -0.71
C SER A 160 -1.85 17.84 0.60
N PHE A 161 -0.60 18.09 0.97
CA PHE A 161 -0.29 18.94 2.10
C PHE A 161 -0.69 20.39 1.80
N PRO A 162 -1.57 21.02 2.61
CA PRO A 162 -2.13 22.33 2.29
C PRO A 162 -1.15 23.48 2.54
N PHE A 163 -1.33 24.60 1.85
CA PHE A 163 -0.54 25.83 2.05
C PHE A 163 -0.62 26.36 3.49
N THR A 164 -1.76 26.20 4.17
CA THR A 164 -2.00 26.55 5.58
C THR A 164 -1.61 25.39 6.53
N TRP A 165 -0.46 24.78 6.27
CA TRP A 165 -0.05 23.55 6.94
C TRP A 165 0.06 23.67 8.47
N ARG A 166 0.49 24.82 9.01
CA ARG A 166 0.67 25.00 10.46
C ARG A 166 -0.60 24.78 11.28
N THR A 167 -1.74 25.21 10.77
CA THR A 167 -3.06 24.99 11.39
C THR A 167 -3.56 23.59 11.09
N THR A 168 -3.31 23.11 9.88
CA THR A 168 -3.67 21.76 9.43
C THR A 168 -3.05 20.69 10.31
N VAL A 169 -1.78 20.82 10.69
CA VAL A 169 -1.08 19.82 11.54
C VAL A 169 -1.76 19.65 12.90
N LYS A 170 -2.20 20.75 13.52
CA LYS A 170 -2.97 20.68 14.78
C LYS A 170 -4.30 19.96 14.57
N ASN A 171 -5.00 20.28 13.49
CA ASN A 171 -6.25 19.62 13.14
C ASN A 171 -6.03 18.12 12.83
N SER A 172 -4.91 17.76 12.19
CA SER A 172 -4.56 16.37 11.92
C SER A 172 -4.34 15.57 13.21
N ILE A 173 -3.65 16.15 14.19
CA ILE A 173 -3.50 15.52 15.52
C ILE A 173 -4.86 15.39 16.21
N HIS A 174 -5.69 16.43 16.17
CA HIS A 174 -7.03 16.36 16.74
C HIS A 174 -7.89 15.27 16.09
N ARG A 175 -7.84 15.14 14.76
CA ARG A 175 -8.53 14.08 14.00
C ARG A 175 -7.96 12.71 14.32
N ALA A 176 -6.65 12.58 14.56
CA ALA A 176 -6.05 11.33 15.00
C ALA A 176 -6.63 10.87 16.34
N VAL A 177 -6.91 11.80 17.25
CA VAL A 177 -7.49 11.50 18.57
C VAL A 177 -8.96 11.13 18.48
N THR A 178 -9.73 11.87 17.69
CA THR A 178 -11.19 11.84 17.68
C THR A 178 -11.81 11.00 16.57
N GLY A 179 -11.04 10.70 15.52
CA GLY A 179 -11.50 9.96 14.35
C GLY A 179 -11.82 8.49 14.67
N PRO A 180 -12.87 7.92 14.06
CA PRO A 180 -13.17 6.50 14.21
C PRO A 180 -12.08 5.64 13.56
N VAL A 181 -11.92 4.43 14.07
CA VAL A 181 -11.05 3.42 13.47
C VAL A 181 -11.82 2.68 12.37
N CYS A 182 -11.21 2.60 11.19
CA CYS A 182 -11.68 1.87 10.03
C CYS A 182 -10.73 0.71 9.74
N HIS A 183 -11.23 -0.31 9.04
CA HIS A 183 -10.44 -1.44 8.59
C HIS A 183 -10.02 -1.23 7.13
N LEU A 184 -8.92 -1.88 6.75
CA LEU A 184 -8.40 -1.93 5.40
C LEU A 184 -7.88 -3.34 5.13
N ASP A 185 -8.38 -3.96 4.07
CA ASP A 185 -7.82 -5.20 3.59
C ASP A 185 -6.43 -5.00 3.03
N SER A 186 -5.57 -5.96 3.33
CA SER A 186 -4.19 -5.99 2.86
C SER A 186 -4.02 -7.26 2.03
N TRP A 187 -3.28 -7.17 0.93
CA TRP A 187 -3.25 -8.24 -0.08
C TRP A 187 -1.82 -8.71 -0.31
N GLU A 188 -1.57 -9.98 -0.02
CA GLU A 188 -0.30 -10.62 -0.26
C GLU A 188 -0.19 -11.06 -1.71
N VAL A 189 0.95 -10.74 -2.33
CA VAL A 189 1.31 -11.17 -3.67
C VAL A 189 2.48 -12.13 -3.54
N VAL A 190 2.31 -13.33 -4.09
CA VAL A 190 3.35 -14.36 -4.21
C VAL A 190 3.61 -14.58 -5.69
N ILE A 191 4.85 -14.35 -6.10
CA ILE A 191 5.30 -14.51 -7.49
C ILE A 191 6.23 -15.71 -7.56
N SER A 192 5.85 -16.71 -8.32
CA SER A 192 6.64 -17.89 -8.60
C SER A 192 7.20 -17.79 -10.01
N VAL A 193 8.52 -17.73 -10.13
CA VAL A 193 9.22 -17.68 -11.42
C VAL A 193 10.08 -18.93 -11.61
N PRO A 194 10.17 -19.48 -12.83
CA PRO A 194 11.25 -20.41 -13.16
C PRO A 194 12.60 -19.71 -12.96
N GLU A 195 13.65 -20.44 -12.57
CA GLU A 195 14.98 -19.87 -12.32
C GLU A 195 15.52 -19.21 -13.61
N LEU A 196 15.41 -17.88 -13.68
CA LEU A 196 15.77 -17.01 -14.79
C LEU A 196 16.89 -16.04 -14.36
N GLU A 197 17.28 -15.14 -15.28
CA GLU A 197 18.19 -14.04 -14.97
C GLU A 197 17.77 -13.28 -13.69
N PRO A 198 18.73 -12.75 -12.92
CA PRO A 198 18.45 -12.01 -11.70
C PRO A 198 17.50 -10.83 -11.98
N ILE A 199 16.38 -10.80 -11.27
CA ILE A 199 15.38 -9.73 -11.35
C ILE A 199 15.82 -8.62 -10.40
N ASP A 200 15.85 -7.38 -10.89
CA ASP A 200 15.95 -6.21 -10.02
C ASP A 200 14.62 -6.05 -9.27
N LEU A 201 14.61 -6.45 -8.00
CA LEU A 201 13.39 -6.52 -7.20
C LEU A 201 13.00 -5.12 -6.72
N PRO A 202 11.72 -4.72 -6.88
CA PRO A 202 11.22 -3.52 -6.23
C PRO A 202 11.25 -3.71 -4.71
N HIS A 203 11.31 -2.60 -3.95
CA HIS A 203 11.40 -2.65 -2.48
C HIS A 203 10.19 -3.30 -1.82
N CYS A 204 9.05 -3.27 -2.51
CA CYS A 204 7.81 -3.90 -2.08
C CYS A 204 7.81 -5.45 -2.20
N LEU A 205 8.83 -6.05 -2.84
CA LEU A 205 9.01 -7.50 -2.93
C LEU A 205 10.28 -7.96 -2.21
N ARG A 206 10.20 -9.12 -1.54
CA ARG A 206 11.33 -9.81 -0.92
C ARG A 206 11.42 -11.22 -1.50
N GLN A 207 12.65 -11.69 -1.74
CA GLN A 207 12.88 -13.07 -2.13
C GLN A 207 12.64 -13.99 -0.93
N LEU A 208 11.96 -15.11 -1.18
CA LEU A 208 11.86 -16.21 -0.23
C LEU A 208 13.04 -17.17 -0.47
N ASP A 209 13.70 -17.59 0.60
CA ASP A 209 14.89 -18.47 0.55
C ASP A 209 14.55 -19.90 0.08
N ASP A 210 13.26 -20.22 -0.02
CA ASP A 210 12.78 -21.54 -0.45
C ASP A 210 12.76 -21.65 -1.99
N HIS A 211 13.59 -22.55 -2.51
CA HIS A 211 13.48 -23.00 -3.89
C HIS A 211 12.22 -23.84 -4.05
N ILE A 212 11.32 -23.41 -4.95
CA ILE A 212 10.11 -24.15 -5.28
C ILE A 212 10.34 -25.02 -6.51
N TYR A 213 9.64 -26.16 -6.54
CA TYR A 213 9.56 -27.03 -7.71
C TYR A 213 8.29 -26.66 -8.49
N ILE A 214 8.45 -26.06 -9.67
CA ILE A 214 7.33 -25.68 -10.53
C ILE A 214 7.00 -26.86 -11.45
N GLN A 215 5.76 -27.36 -11.34
CA GLN A 215 5.16 -28.31 -12.29
C GLN A 215 4.18 -27.54 -13.18
N ASP A 216 4.28 -27.69 -14.51
CA ASP A 216 3.45 -26.94 -15.47
C ASP A 216 2.54 -27.90 -16.28
N GLY A 217 1.28 -28.06 -15.85
CA GLY A 217 0.23 -28.83 -16.56
C GLY A 217 0.22 -30.34 -16.32
N ASP A 218 -0.87 -31.01 -16.75
CA ASP A 218 -1.24 -32.43 -16.53
C ASP A 218 -0.27 -33.49 -17.10
N ASN A 219 0.92 -33.10 -17.56
CA ASN A 219 1.91 -34.02 -18.11
C ASN A 219 2.92 -34.41 -17.02
N GLU A 220 2.69 -35.56 -16.39
CA GLU A 220 3.55 -36.16 -15.35
C GLU A 220 4.99 -36.47 -15.79
N GLU A 221 5.34 -36.26 -17.07
CA GLU A 221 6.63 -36.61 -17.65
C GLU A 221 7.70 -35.49 -17.60
N GLN A 222 7.37 -34.26 -17.19
CA GLN A 222 8.37 -33.18 -17.07
C GLN A 222 8.97 -33.08 -15.66
N SER A 223 10.31 -33.14 -15.59
CA SER A 223 11.05 -32.95 -14.34
C SER A 223 10.75 -31.56 -13.74
N PRO A 224 10.45 -31.46 -12.43
CA PRO A 224 10.12 -30.19 -11.81
C PRO A 224 11.32 -29.24 -11.89
N LEU A 225 11.07 -27.99 -12.29
CA LEU A 225 12.10 -26.97 -12.37
C LEU A 225 12.26 -26.25 -11.05
N ARG A 226 13.52 -25.96 -10.72
CA ARG A 226 13.87 -25.04 -9.66
C ARG A 226 13.36 -23.65 -10.04
N GLY A 227 12.64 -23.02 -9.12
CA GLY A 227 12.10 -21.68 -9.27
C GLY A 227 12.46 -20.81 -8.09
N SER A 228 12.38 -19.50 -8.31
CA SER A 228 12.48 -18.48 -7.26
C SER A 228 11.09 -18.01 -6.89
N CYS A 229 10.88 -17.72 -5.61
CA CYS A 229 9.64 -17.17 -5.12
C CYS A 229 9.88 -15.79 -4.51
N TYR A 230 9.02 -14.84 -4.85
CA TYR A 230 9.03 -13.49 -4.29
C TYR A 230 7.70 -13.21 -3.61
N LYS A 231 7.73 -12.47 -2.51
CA LYS A 231 6.55 -12.13 -1.73
C LYS A 231 6.54 -10.64 -1.38
N GLY A 232 5.35 -10.05 -1.42
CA GLY A 232 5.10 -8.69 -0.98
C GLY A 232 3.65 -8.50 -0.56
N VAL A 233 3.33 -7.31 -0.04
CA VAL A 233 1.98 -6.94 0.37
C VAL A 233 1.66 -5.57 -0.22
N PHE A 234 0.44 -5.41 -0.73
CA PHE A 234 -0.08 -4.13 -1.18
C PHE A 234 -1.37 -3.76 -0.44
N TYR A 235 -1.64 -2.46 -0.46
CA TYR A 235 -2.78 -1.84 0.21
C TYR A 235 -3.68 -1.09 -0.77
N ASN A 236 -3.16 -0.71 -1.95
CA ASN A 236 -3.91 0.03 -2.95
C ASN A 236 -4.20 -0.79 -4.20
N TYR A 237 -3.19 -1.14 -4.99
CA TYR A 237 -3.41 -1.91 -6.22
C TYR A 237 -2.20 -2.71 -6.66
N PHE A 238 -2.50 -3.74 -7.45
CA PHE A 238 -1.56 -4.48 -8.28
C PHE A 238 -2.00 -4.38 -9.74
N SER A 239 -1.07 -4.15 -10.67
CA SER A 239 -1.38 -4.10 -12.10
C SER A 239 -0.36 -4.83 -12.97
N VAL A 240 -0.84 -5.31 -14.12
CA VAL A 240 -0.02 -5.93 -15.16
C VAL A 240 -0.35 -5.32 -16.52
N GLY A 241 0.66 -4.97 -17.28
CA GLY A 241 0.55 -4.53 -18.68
C GLY A 241 0.93 -3.07 -18.89
N MET A 242 0.23 -2.41 -19.82
CA MET A 242 0.61 -1.07 -20.31
C MET A 242 0.72 0.00 -19.23
N ASP A 243 -0.13 -0.04 -18.19
CA ASP A 243 -0.08 0.91 -17.08
C ASP A 243 1.25 0.81 -16.32
N ALA A 244 1.59 -0.40 -15.88
CA ALA A 244 2.87 -0.70 -15.25
C ALA A 244 4.07 -0.34 -16.13
N GLN A 245 3.95 -0.49 -17.45
CA GLN A 245 5.01 -0.08 -18.39
C GLN A 245 5.23 1.44 -18.38
N VAL A 246 4.16 2.24 -18.36
CA VAL A 246 4.24 3.70 -18.26
C VAL A 246 4.86 4.10 -16.93
N ALA A 247 4.43 3.46 -15.84
CA ALA A 247 5.02 3.67 -14.52
C ALA A 247 6.50 3.32 -14.49
N TYR A 248 6.92 2.20 -15.09
CA TYR A 248 8.31 1.78 -15.19
C TYR A 248 9.17 2.82 -15.93
N GLY A 249 8.70 3.29 -17.09
CA GLY A 249 9.40 4.33 -17.84
C GLY A 249 9.54 5.65 -17.07
N PHE A 250 8.49 6.04 -16.32
CA PHE A 250 8.55 7.21 -15.44
C PHE A 250 9.52 7.02 -14.26
N HIS A 251 9.52 5.84 -13.63
CA HIS A 251 10.41 5.53 -12.52
C HIS A 251 11.87 5.59 -12.95
N HIS A 252 12.21 4.94 -14.06
CA HIS A 252 13.57 4.95 -14.61
C HIS A 252 14.05 6.37 -14.94
N LEU A 253 13.19 7.19 -15.55
CA LEU A 253 13.52 8.59 -15.82
C LEU A 253 13.77 9.38 -14.53
N ARG A 254 12.99 9.14 -13.48
CA ARG A 254 13.17 9.80 -12.19
C ARG A 254 14.52 9.46 -11.57
N ASP A 255 14.95 8.21 -11.72
CA ASP A 255 16.24 7.74 -11.21
C ASP A 255 17.41 8.31 -12.02
N GLU A 256 17.29 8.38 -13.35
CA GLU A 256 18.30 8.98 -14.22
C GLU A 256 18.38 10.51 -14.10
N LYS A 257 17.23 11.18 -13.95
CA LYS A 257 17.10 12.64 -13.97
C LYS A 257 16.28 13.14 -12.77
N PRO A 258 16.80 13.06 -11.53
CA PRO A 258 16.05 13.47 -10.34
C PRO A 258 15.70 14.97 -10.32
N TYR A 259 16.39 15.80 -11.10
CA TYR A 259 16.15 17.26 -11.15
C TYR A 259 14.82 17.65 -11.81
N ILE A 260 14.24 16.82 -12.68
CA ILE A 260 12.93 17.10 -13.29
C ILE A 260 11.75 16.66 -12.42
N ALA A 261 11.99 15.77 -11.46
CA ALA A 261 10.96 15.12 -10.63
C ALA A 261 10.88 15.65 -9.18
N GLN A 262 11.19 16.94 -8.98
CA GLN A 262 11.36 17.54 -7.65
C GLN A 262 10.06 18.00 -6.99
N SER A 263 8.94 18.08 -7.72
CA SER A 263 7.66 18.53 -7.16
C SER A 263 6.51 17.56 -7.48
N PRO A 264 5.50 17.45 -6.61
CA PRO A 264 4.32 16.64 -6.89
C PRO A 264 3.61 17.01 -8.20
N ILE A 265 3.55 18.31 -8.53
CA ILE A 265 2.93 18.79 -9.77
C ILE A 265 3.77 18.37 -10.99
N ALA A 266 5.10 18.54 -10.93
CA ALA A 266 5.99 18.08 -11.99
C ALA A 266 5.88 16.56 -12.19
N ASN A 267 5.81 15.79 -11.10
CA ASN A 267 5.66 14.34 -11.16
C ASN A 267 4.36 13.92 -11.85
N LYS A 268 3.24 14.60 -11.55
CA LYS A 268 1.97 14.36 -12.24
C LYS A 268 2.02 14.71 -13.73
N LEU A 269 2.67 15.82 -14.09
CA LEU A 269 2.82 16.27 -15.48
C LEU A 269 3.71 15.33 -16.30
N ILE A 270 4.83 14.88 -15.73
CA ILE A 270 5.73 13.93 -16.40
C ILE A 270 5.04 12.58 -16.57
N TYR A 271 4.36 12.06 -15.54
CA TYR A 271 3.59 10.83 -15.65
C TYR A 271 2.50 10.92 -16.72
N THR A 272 1.78 12.05 -16.78
CA THR A 272 0.80 12.33 -17.84
C THR A 272 1.46 12.36 -19.23
N GLY A 273 2.62 13.01 -19.35
CA GLY A 273 3.39 13.08 -20.59
C GLY A 273 3.88 11.71 -21.08
N TYR A 274 4.39 10.86 -20.18
CA TYR A 274 4.79 9.48 -20.49
C TYR A 274 3.60 8.58 -20.83
N GLY A 275 2.50 8.75 -20.12
CA GLY A 275 1.22 8.17 -20.47
C GLY A 275 0.90 8.47 -21.93
N CYS A 276 1.09 9.70 -22.40
CA CYS A 276 0.85 10.06 -23.79
C CYS A 276 1.89 9.49 -24.79
N THR A 277 3.19 9.54 -24.48
CA THR A 277 4.27 9.26 -25.45
C THR A 277 4.78 7.82 -25.47
N GLN A 278 4.70 7.07 -24.36
CA GLN A 278 5.20 5.69 -24.26
C GLN A 278 4.08 4.66 -24.10
N GLY A 279 2.93 5.05 -23.54
CA GLY A 279 1.80 4.15 -23.28
C GLY A 279 0.66 4.30 -24.28
N TRP A 280 -0.15 5.33 -24.07
CA TRP A 280 -1.51 5.48 -24.57
C TRP A 280 -1.59 5.80 -26.06
N PHE A 281 -0.83 6.77 -26.57
CA PHE A 281 -0.98 7.19 -27.96
C PHE A 281 0.10 6.64 -28.90
N MET A 282 1.28 6.32 -28.36
CA MET A 282 2.48 6.08 -29.16
C MET A 282 3.30 4.89 -28.67
N THR A 283 2.67 3.76 -28.29
CA THR A 283 3.43 2.54 -27.96
C THR A 283 4.27 2.12 -29.18
N PRO A 284 5.62 2.19 -29.15
CA PRO A 284 6.46 1.69 -30.22
C PRO A 284 6.76 0.22 -29.92
N CYS A 285 5.78 -0.66 -30.10
CA CYS A 285 6.06 -2.07 -30.21
C CYS A 285 4.99 -2.77 -31.05
N MET A 286 5.47 -3.43 -32.10
CA MET A 286 4.78 -4.30 -33.04
C MET A 286 3.93 -3.61 -34.13
N THR A 287 4.38 -3.82 -35.36
CA THR A 287 3.74 -3.48 -36.63
C THR A 287 2.40 -4.18 -36.82
N ASP A 288 2.07 -5.18 -36.00
CA ASP A 288 0.86 -5.98 -36.15
C ASP A 288 -0.13 -5.77 -34.98
N ALA A 289 -1.37 -5.45 -35.31
CA ALA A 289 -2.43 -5.10 -34.35
C ALA A 289 -2.94 -6.32 -33.55
N SER A 290 -2.64 -7.54 -34.03
CA SER A 290 -3.06 -8.83 -33.48
C SER A 290 -2.36 -9.22 -32.17
N PHE A 291 -1.15 -8.70 -31.91
CA PHE A 291 -0.32 -9.09 -30.76
C PHE A 291 -0.45 -8.17 -29.54
N ARG A 292 -1.14 -7.03 -29.64
CA ARG A 292 -1.18 -5.98 -28.60
C ARG A 292 -2.03 -6.30 -27.35
N GLY A 293 -2.67 -7.47 -27.29
CA GLY A 293 -3.64 -7.81 -26.26
C GLY A 293 -3.04 -8.63 -25.12
N LEU A 294 -3.31 -8.24 -23.87
CA LEU A 294 -2.79 -8.91 -22.66
C LEU A 294 -3.19 -10.40 -22.60
N LYS A 295 -4.33 -10.75 -23.19
CA LYS A 295 -4.84 -12.13 -23.31
C LYS A 295 -3.89 -13.12 -24.00
N ASN A 296 -2.90 -12.65 -24.75
CA ASN A 296 -1.97 -13.53 -25.47
C ASN A 296 -0.89 -14.08 -24.53
N ILE A 297 -0.61 -13.38 -23.43
CA ILE A 297 0.40 -13.76 -22.45
C ILE A 297 -0.19 -14.12 -21.09
N LEU A 298 -1.40 -13.65 -20.77
CA LEU A 298 -1.98 -13.74 -19.44
C LEU A 298 -3.28 -14.56 -19.42
N ARG A 299 -3.35 -15.54 -18.52
CA ARG A 299 -4.58 -16.19 -18.07
C ARG A 299 -4.92 -15.69 -16.68
N LEU A 300 -6.19 -15.28 -16.49
CA LEU A 300 -6.71 -14.77 -15.22
C LEU A 300 -7.65 -15.82 -14.63
N TYR A 301 -7.39 -16.21 -13.39
CA TYR A 301 -8.28 -17.03 -12.57
C TYR A 301 -8.61 -16.27 -11.28
N ILE A 302 -9.82 -16.45 -10.78
CA ILE A 302 -10.26 -15.83 -9.54
C ILE A 302 -10.92 -16.85 -8.63
N LYS A 303 -10.98 -16.53 -7.34
CA LYS A 303 -11.97 -17.11 -6.43
C LYS A 303 -13.06 -16.07 -6.14
N ARG A 304 -14.31 -16.50 -6.22
CA ARG A 304 -15.45 -15.72 -5.72
C ARG A 304 -15.45 -15.71 -4.20
N PHE A 305 -16.17 -14.77 -3.61
CA PHE A 305 -16.44 -14.78 -2.16
C PHE A 305 -17.02 -16.14 -1.75
N ASN A 306 -16.49 -16.74 -0.68
CA ASN A 306 -16.85 -18.08 -0.18
C ASN A 306 -16.66 -19.27 -1.16
N SER A 307 -15.94 -19.09 -2.29
CA SER A 307 -15.59 -20.19 -3.18
C SER A 307 -14.17 -20.69 -2.92
N THR A 308 -14.00 -22.01 -2.83
CA THR A 308 -12.68 -22.64 -2.80
C THR A 308 -12.10 -22.86 -4.20
N GLU A 309 -12.97 -22.94 -5.21
CA GLU A 309 -12.63 -23.26 -6.59
C GLU A 309 -12.15 -22.05 -7.39
N TRP A 310 -11.18 -22.29 -8.27
CA TRP A 310 -10.68 -21.30 -9.23
C TRP A 310 -11.56 -21.24 -10.47
N GLU A 311 -12.04 -20.04 -10.82
CA GLU A 311 -12.81 -19.75 -12.03
C GLU A 311 -11.92 -19.00 -13.03
N GLN A 312 -11.79 -19.51 -14.25
CA GLN A 312 -11.05 -18.81 -15.31
C GLN A 312 -11.90 -17.67 -15.90
N ILE A 313 -11.35 -16.45 -15.90
CA ILE A 313 -12.01 -15.26 -16.44
C ILE A 313 -11.41 -14.88 -17.79
N HIS A 314 -12.26 -14.75 -18.80
CA HIS A 314 -11.81 -14.35 -20.13
C HIS A 314 -11.48 -12.85 -20.19
N VAL A 315 -10.21 -12.53 -20.44
CA VAL A 315 -9.74 -11.16 -20.64
C VAL A 315 -10.09 -10.68 -22.06
N PRO A 316 -10.87 -9.61 -22.23
CA PRO A 316 -11.25 -9.13 -23.56
C PRO A 316 -10.03 -8.74 -24.40
N LYS A 317 -10.07 -9.05 -25.71
CA LYS A 317 -8.96 -8.79 -26.65
C LYS A 317 -8.47 -7.33 -26.69
N SER A 318 -9.36 -6.38 -26.36
CA SER A 318 -9.05 -4.94 -26.35
C SER A 318 -8.30 -4.46 -25.10
N VAL A 319 -8.21 -5.27 -24.05
CA VAL A 319 -7.59 -4.91 -22.78
C VAL A 319 -6.07 -5.03 -22.89
N ARG A 320 -5.37 -3.98 -22.47
CA ARG A 320 -3.90 -3.85 -22.52
C ARG A 320 -3.26 -3.77 -21.13
N ALA A 321 -4.05 -3.49 -20.10
CA ALA A 321 -3.62 -3.63 -18.71
C ALA A 321 -4.80 -4.13 -17.86
N ILE A 322 -4.49 -4.96 -16.86
CA ILE A 322 -5.41 -5.35 -15.79
C ILE A 322 -4.92 -4.71 -14.51
N VAL A 323 -5.84 -4.14 -13.75
CA VAL A 323 -5.60 -3.59 -12.43
C VAL A 323 -6.53 -4.31 -11.47
N ALA A 324 -5.97 -4.84 -10.38
CA ALA A 324 -6.68 -5.30 -9.20
C ALA A 324 -6.56 -4.20 -8.15
N LEU A 325 -7.68 -3.57 -7.83
CA LEU A 325 -7.76 -2.38 -7.00
C LEU A 325 -8.48 -2.71 -5.69
N ASN A 326 -7.94 -2.23 -4.57
CA ASN A 326 -8.47 -2.40 -3.22
C ASN A 326 -9.10 -1.11 -2.67
N LEU A 327 -8.66 0.05 -3.16
CA LEU A 327 -9.19 1.35 -2.74
C LEU A 327 -10.16 1.93 -3.78
N HIS A 328 -11.01 2.88 -3.38
CA HIS A 328 -11.79 3.65 -4.36
C HIS A 328 -10.94 4.63 -5.20
N SER A 329 -9.70 4.86 -4.79
CA SER A 329 -8.80 5.87 -5.35
C SER A 329 -7.61 5.22 -6.03
N TYR A 330 -7.38 5.58 -7.29
CA TYR A 330 -6.27 5.12 -8.11
C TYR A 330 -5.63 6.30 -8.86
N GLY A 331 -4.32 6.25 -9.07
CA GLY A 331 -3.62 7.25 -9.88
C GLY A 331 -3.64 8.67 -9.32
N GLY A 332 -3.73 8.82 -7.99
CA GLY A 332 -3.73 10.12 -7.32
C GLY A 332 -5.10 10.78 -7.19
N GLY A 333 -6.14 9.98 -6.91
CA GLY A 333 -7.48 10.46 -6.59
C GLY A 333 -8.59 10.05 -7.56
N ARG A 334 -8.33 9.22 -8.57
CA ARG A 334 -9.34 8.86 -9.58
C ARG A 334 -10.13 7.64 -9.14
N ASN A 335 -11.41 7.58 -9.50
CA ASN A 335 -12.23 6.38 -9.29
C ASN A 335 -12.51 5.63 -10.61
N PRO A 336 -11.60 4.74 -11.07
CA PRO A 336 -11.77 4.01 -12.33
C PRO A 336 -12.90 2.97 -12.27
N TRP A 337 -13.25 2.44 -11.09
CA TRP A 337 -14.41 1.57 -10.90
C TRP A 337 -15.74 2.35 -10.98
N GLY A 338 -15.69 3.65 -10.68
CA GLY A 338 -16.83 4.54 -10.67
C GLY A 338 -17.85 4.17 -9.59
N ASN A 339 -19.09 4.58 -9.81
CA ASN A 339 -20.22 4.29 -8.93
C ASN A 339 -21.30 3.57 -9.75
N PRO A 340 -21.16 2.25 -10.00
CA PRO A 340 -22.12 1.51 -10.81
C PRO A 340 -23.51 1.55 -10.18
N LYS A 341 -24.56 1.68 -11.00
CA LYS A 341 -25.94 1.66 -10.50
C LYS A 341 -26.30 0.28 -9.91
N PRO A 342 -27.22 0.21 -8.94
CA PRO A 342 -27.64 -1.06 -8.35
C PRO A 342 -28.07 -2.11 -9.37
N GLU A 343 -28.78 -1.73 -10.44
CA GLU A 343 -29.24 -2.69 -11.46
C GLU A 343 -28.07 -3.26 -12.28
N TYR A 344 -26.99 -2.48 -12.44
CA TYR A 344 -25.78 -2.95 -13.10
C TYR A 344 -25.00 -3.91 -12.21
N LEU A 345 -24.91 -3.62 -10.91
CA LEU A 345 -24.27 -4.48 -9.92
C LEU A 345 -24.96 -5.84 -9.89
N GLU A 346 -26.29 -5.86 -9.75
CA GLU A 346 -27.09 -7.09 -9.75
C GLU A 346 -26.89 -7.89 -11.05
N LYS A 347 -27.00 -7.24 -12.21
CA LYS A 347 -26.81 -7.90 -13.51
C LYS A 347 -25.41 -8.53 -13.68
N ARG A 348 -24.39 -7.95 -13.06
CA ARG A 348 -23.01 -8.43 -13.13
C ARG A 348 -22.63 -9.37 -11.97
N GLY A 349 -23.50 -9.52 -10.97
CA GLY A 349 -23.18 -10.21 -9.73
C GLY A 349 -22.06 -9.50 -8.94
N PHE A 350 -22.02 -8.16 -9.02
CA PHE A 350 -21.08 -7.34 -8.26
C PHE A 350 -21.74 -6.82 -6.99
N VAL A 351 -20.92 -6.51 -6.00
CA VAL A 351 -21.32 -5.79 -4.79
C VAL A 351 -20.75 -4.39 -4.81
N GLU A 352 -21.27 -3.52 -3.94
CA GLU A 352 -20.67 -2.20 -3.73
C GLU A 352 -19.24 -2.38 -3.23
N ALA A 353 -18.31 -1.66 -3.85
CA ALA A 353 -16.90 -1.74 -3.50
C ALA A 353 -16.69 -1.15 -2.11
N HIS A 354 -15.94 -1.85 -1.26
CA HIS A 354 -15.46 -1.35 0.02
C HIS A 354 -14.00 -1.76 0.25
N VAL A 355 -13.29 -1.00 1.06
CA VAL A 355 -11.86 -1.25 1.34
C VAL A 355 -11.61 -2.40 2.33
N ASP A 356 -12.68 -2.98 2.89
CA ASP A 356 -12.66 -3.98 3.97
C ASP A 356 -13.65 -5.16 3.75
N ASP A 357 -14.16 -5.33 2.52
CA ASP A 357 -15.15 -6.36 2.15
C ASP A 357 -14.56 -7.74 1.78
N GLY A 358 -13.24 -7.84 1.70
CA GLY A 358 -12.52 -9.03 1.28
C GLY A 358 -12.50 -9.25 -0.24
N LEU A 359 -12.74 -8.22 -1.03
CA LEU A 359 -12.76 -8.27 -2.49
C LEU A 359 -11.79 -7.25 -3.12
N LEU A 360 -11.33 -7.59 -4.32
CA LEU A 360 -10.61 -6.68 -5.21
C LEU A 360 -11.47 -6.37 -6.43
N GLU A 361 -11.56 -5.09 -6.78
CA GLU A 361 -12.12 -4.60 -8.04
C GLU A 361 -11.14 -4.83 -9.19
N ILE A 362 -11.47 -5.74 -10.11
CA ILE A 362 -10.65 -6.02 -11.28
C ILE A 362 -11.19 -5.30 -12.50
N PHE A 363 -10.44 -4.33 -13.02
CA PHE A 363 -10.79 -3.60 -14.24
C PHE A 363 -9.68 -3.64 -15.30
N GLY A 364 -10.09 -3.41 -16.54
CA GLY A 364 -9.19 -3.37 -17.70
C GLY A 364 -9.04 -1.96 -18.28
N LEU A 365 -7.81 -1.59 -18.58
CA LEU A 365 -7.49 -0.41 -19.39
C LEU A 365 -7.26 -0.83 -20.84
N LYS A 366 -7.87 -0.12 -21.79
CA LYS A 366 -7.76 -0.38 -23.24
C LYS A 366 -6.69 0.51 -23.88
N GLN A 367 -6.90 0.90 -25.14
CA GLN A 367 -6.05 1.84 -25.88
C GLN A 367 -6.08 3.28 -25.33
N GLY A 368 -5.18 4.12 -25.82
CA GLY A 368 -4.89 5.40 -25.21
C GLY A 368 -6.05 6.31 -24.89
N TRP A 369 -6.92 6.59 -25.88
CA TRP A 369 -8.08 7.44 -25.64
C TRP A 369 -8.96 6.95 -24.49
N HIS A 370 -9.22 5.64 -24.43
CA HIS A 370 -10.01 5.07 -23.35
C HIS A 370 -9.33 5.27 -22.00
N ALA A 371 -8.05 4.92 -21.90
CA ALA A 371 -7.35 5.03 -20.63
C ALA A 371 -7.13 6.49 -20.20
N SER A 372 -6.87 7.42 -21.13
CA SER A 372 -6.85 8.85 -20.85
C SER A 372 -8.21 9.35 -20.34
N PHE A 373 -9.33 8.95 -20.97
CA PHE A 373 -10.67 9.32 -20.48
C PHE A 373 -10.99 8.73 -19.11
N VAL A 374 -10.50 7.54 -18.79
CA VAL A 374 -10.57 6.97 -17.43
C VAL A 374 -9.76 7.83 -16.45
N MET A 375 -8.51 8.19 -16.79
CA MET A 375 -7.65 8.98 -15.90
C MET A 375 -8.11 10.43 -15.72
N VAL A 376 -8.97 10.95 -16.61
CA VAL A 376 -9.65 12.25 -16.44
C VAL A 376 -11.10 12.12 -15.98
N GLU A 377 -11.53 10.93 -15.56
CA GLU A 377 -12.86 10.63 -14.99
C GLU A 377 -14.05 10.98 -15.90
N LEU A 378 -13.84 10.95 -17.22
CA LEU A 378 -14.91 11.13 -18.19
C LEU A 378 -15.71 9.84 -18.43
N ILE A 379 -15.08 8.68 -18.23
CA ILE A 379 -15.72 7.36 -18.34
C ILE A 379 -15.14 6.42 -17.27
N PRO A 380 -15.93 5.43 -16.77
CA PRO A 380 -15.38 4.36 -15.95
C PRO A 380 -14.50 3.42 -16.79
N ALA A 381 -13.63 2.70 -16.11
CA ALA A 381 -12.84 1.64 -16.73
C ALA A 381 -13.71 0.45 -17.13
N LYS A 382 -13.13 -0.49 -17.90
CA LYS A 382 -13.85 -1.70 -18.26
C LYS A 382 -13.89 -2.64 -17.06
N HIS A 383 -15.02 -2.73 -16.35
CA HIS A 383 -15.19 -3.71 -15.28
C HIS A 383 -15.06 -5.14 -15.81
N ILE A 384 -14.12 -5.89 -15.24
CA ILE A 384 -13.91 -7.31 -15.54
C ILE A 384 -14.69 -8.13 -14.53
N THR A 385 -14.33 -8.06 -13.25
CA THR A 385 -14.92 -8.86 -12.16
C THR A 385 -14.54 -8.31 -10.78
N GLN A 386 -15.13 -8.83 -9.71
CA GLN A 386 -14.61 -8.77 -8.34
C GLN A 386 -14.08 -10.15 -7.92
N ALA A 387 -13.08 -10.18 -7.03
CA ALA A 387 -12.42 -11.43 -6.62
C ALA A 387 -11.95 -11.39 -5.16
N ALA A 388 -12.07 -12.52 -4.45
CA ALA A 388 -11.53 -12.73 -3.10
C ALA A 388 -10.10 -13.31 -3.12
N ALA A 389 -9.66 -13.86 -4.27
CA ALA A 389 -8.29 -14.24 -4.56
C ALA A 389 -8.06 -14.21 -6.07
N ILE A 390 -6.82 -13.95 -6.50
CA ILE A 390 -6.46 -13.84 -7.92
C ILE A 390 -5.28 -14.77 -8.20
N ARG A 391 -5.33 -15.50 -9.31
CA ARG A 391 -4.18 -16.22 -9.87
C ARG A 391 -3.99 -15.75 -11.30
N LEU A 392 -2.79 -15.25 -11.58
CA LEU A 392 -2.34 -14.86 -12.90
C LEU A 392 -1.32 -15.88 -13.37
N GLU A 393 -1.56 -16.50 -14.52
CA GLU A 393 -0.55 -17.32 -15.19
C GLU A 393 -0.07 -16.57 -16.41
N MET A 394 1.23 -16.29 -16.45
CA MET A 394 1.86 -15.63 -17.58
C MET A 394 2.78 -16.58 -18.29
N ARG A 395 2.48 -16.84 -19.56
CA ARG A 395 3.39 -17.51 -20.48
C ARG A 395 3.84 -16.52 -21.53
N GLY A 396 5.15 -16.46 -21.70
CA GLY A 396 5.77 -15.75 -22.80
C GLY A 396 5.53 -16.44 -24.14
N GLY A 397 6.22 -15.93 -25.14
CA GLY A 397 6.16 -16.41 -26.52
C GLY A 397 7.12 -15.54 -27.31
N GLU A 398 6.60 -14.71 -28.20
CA GLU A 398 7.36 -13.56 -28.72
C GLU A 398 7.66 -12.51 -27.64
N TRP A 399 6.91 -12.53 -26.53
CA TRP A 399 7.10 -11.65 -25.39
C TRP A 399 8.15 -12.23 -24.45
N ARG A 400 9.20 -11.44 -24.19
CA ARG A 400 10.27 -11.77 -23.23
C ARG A 400 10.00 -11.24 -21.83
N ASP A 401 9.19 -10.19 -21.74
CA ASP A 401 8.99 -9.42 -20.52
C ASP A 401 7.53 -8.99 -20.36
N ALA A 402 7.04 -9.07 -19.13
CA ALA A 402 5.85 -8.40 -18.67
C ALA A 402 6.22 -7.18 -17.81
N TYR A 403 5.33 -6.19 -17.74
CA TYR A 403 5.47 -5.07 -16.82
C TYR A 403 4.44 -5.22 -15.71
N MET A 404 4.88 -5.08 -14.48
CA MET A 404 4.04 -5.17 -13.29
C MET A 404 4.27 -3.98 -12.39
N GLN A 405 3.28 -3.68 -11.56
CA GLN A 405 3.36 -2.59 -10.61
C GLN A 405 2.51 -2.90 -9.38
N MET A 406 3.05 -2.52 -8.22
CA MET A 406 2.40 -2.70 -6.93
C MET A 406 2.54 -1.42 -6.13
N ASP A 407 1.41 -0.81 -5.73
CA ASP A 407 1.35 0.43 -4.93
C ASP A 407 2.22 1.60 -5.43
N GLY A 408 2.43 1.69 -6.75
CA GLY A 408 3.25 2.74 -7.35
C GLY A 408 4.71 2.36 -7.61
N GLU A 409 5.15 1.17 -7.23
CA GLU A 409 6.48 0.61 -7.52
C GLU A 409 6.40 -0.36 -8.71
N PRO A 410 6.90 0.04 -9.89
CA PRO A 410 6.88 -0.79 -11.09
C PRO A 410 8.17 -1.61 -11.25
N TRP A 411 8.07 -2.78 -11.87
CA TRP A 411 9.22 -3.57 -12.28
C TRP A 411 8.96 -4.28 -13.60
N LYS A 412 10.06 -4.77 -14.19
CA LYS A 412 10.06 -5.54 -15.42
C LYS A 412 10.24 -7.02 -15.05
N GLN A 413 9.24 -7.83 -15.36
CA GLN A 413 9.18 -9.25 -15.02
C GLN A 413 9.54 -10.10 -16.23
N PRO A 414 10.67 -10.85 -16.20
CA PRO A 414 10.98 -11.84 -17.23
C PRO A 414 9.90 -12.93 -17.31
N ILE A 415 9.54 -13.32 -18.53
CA ILE A 415 8.59 -14.42 -18.83
C ILE A 415 9.15 -15.30 -19.97
N THR A 416 8.87 -16.60 -19.93
CA THR A 416 9.31 -17.55 -20.98
C THR A 416 8.14 -18.24 -21.64
N GLY A 417 8.36 -18.75 -22.86
CA GLY A 417 7.35 -19.57 -23.55
C GLY A 417 7.26 -21.01 -23.01
N GLU A 418 8.29 -21.48 -22.31
CA GLU A 418 8.40 -22.85 -21.82
C GLU A 418 7.67 -23.05 -20.48
N PHE A 419 7.78 -22.08 -19.56
CA PHE A 419 7.25 -22.17 -18.20
C PHE A 419 6.43 -20.94 -17.82
N SER A 420 5.37 -21.17 -17.04
CA SER A 420 4.50 -20.11 -16.57
C SER A 420 5.09 -19.39 -15.36
N THR A 421 5.20 -18.06 -15.45
CA THR A 421 5.30 -17.22 -14.24
C THR A 421 3.93 -17.13 -13.61
N THR A 422 3.81 -17.52 -12.34
CA THR A 422 2.54 -17.50 -11.61
C THR A 422 2.54 -16.40 -10.56
N VAL A 423 1.48 -15.60 -10.52
CA VAL A 423 1.24 -14.61 -9.46
C VAL A 423 -0.04 -15.00 -8.73
N ILE A 424 0.05 -15.22 -7.43
CA ILE A 424 -1.08 -15.50 -6.56
C ILE A 424 -1.27 -14.29 -5.65
N ILE A 425 -2.50 -13.79 -5.58
CA ILE A 425 -2.90 -12.68 -4.71
C ILE A 425 -3.96 -13.18 -3.75
N ASN A 426 -3.69 -13.11 -2.46
CA ASN A 426 -4.59 -13.52 -1.39
C ASN A 426 -4.75 -12.41 -0.35
N ARG A 427 -5.93 -12.33 0.26
CA ARG A 427 -6.18 -11.44 1.39
C ARG A 427 -5.36 -11.89 2.60
N MET A 428 -4.71 -10.94 3.28
CA MET A 428 -4.05 -11.17 4.56
C MET A 428 -5.09 -11.39 5.67
N PRO A 429 -4.83 -12.28 6.65
CA PRO A 429 -5.77 -12.51 7.75
C PRO A 429 -6.02 -11.27 8.62
N PHE A 430 -5.02 -10.41 8.77
CA PHE A 430 -5.12 -9.19 9.56
C PHE A 430 -5.52 -8.01 8.67
N GLN A 431 -6.62 -7.35 9.04
CA GLN A 431 -7.00 -6.08 8.44
C GLN A 431 -6.23 -4.94 9.11
N SER A 432 -5.63 -4.10 8.28
CA SER A 432 -4.93 -2.91 8.70
C SER A 432 -5.91 -1.92 9.35
N LEU A 433 -5.50 -1.28 10.44
CA LEU A 433 -6.33 -0.34 11.18
C LEU A 433 -5.93 1.10 10.82
N LEU A 434 -6.86 1.85 10.22
CA LEU A 434 -6.68 3.25 9.90
C LEU A 434 -7.65 4.13 10.68
N ILE A 435 -7.29 5.38 10.88
CA ILE A 435 -8.16 6.39 11.49
C ILE A 435 -8.81 7.16 10.36
N ALA A 436 -10.13 7.35 10.37
CA ALA A 436 -10.79 8.21 9.40
C ALA A 436 -10.46 9.68 9.66
N GLY A 437 -10.03 10.39 8.62
CA GLY A 437 -9.83 11.81 8.65
C GLY A 437 -11.16 12.56 8.75
N ASP A 438 -12.08 12.37 7.80
CA ASP A 438 -13.33 13.14 7.73
C ASP A 438 -14.52 12.18 7.61
N VAL A 439 -15.48 12.31 8.53
CA VAL A 439 -16.69 11.47 8.57
C VAL A 439 -17.68 11.86 7.46
N SER A 440 -17.47 13.02 6.82
CA SER A 440 -18.37 13.57 5.80
C SER A 440 -18.36 12.83 4.47
N VAL A 441 -17.37 11.97 4.18
CA VAL A 441 -17.26 11.27 2.88
C VAL A 441 -18.05 9.96 2.85
N HIS A 442 -18.38 9.37 4.01
CA HIS A 442 -19.12 8.09 4.07
C HIS A 442 -20.62 8.22 4.38
N HIS A 443 -21.14 9.43 4.63
CA HIS A 443 -22.55 9.62 4.96
C HIS A 443 -23.53 9.76 3.78
N HIS A 444 -23.11 9.45 2.55
CA HIS A 444 -24.03 9.37 1.40
C HIS A 444 -24.60 7.98 1.10
N LEU A 445 -24.38 6.99 1.97
CA LEU A 445 -24.88 5.61 1.78
C LEU A 445 -25.65 5.06 2.99
N MET A 446 -26.49 5.89 3.60
CA MET A 446 -27.59 5.40 4.45
C MET A 446 -28.89 5.98 3.88
N PRO A 447 -29.71 5.21 3.13
CA PRO A 447 -31.08 5.61 2.92
C PRO A 447 -31.77 5.56 4.28
N PHE A 448 -32.26 6.72 4.73
CA PHE A 448 -33.26 6.79 5.77
C PHE A 448 -34.40 5.81 5.41
N LEU A 449 -34.63 4.82 6.28
CA LEU A 449 -35.95 4.25 6.46
C LEU A 449 -36.79 5.20 7.31
#